data_AF-A0A212CUY5-F1
#
_entry.id   AF-A0A212CUY5-F1
#
_cell.length_a   1.000
_cell.length_b   1.000
_cell.length_c   1.000
_cell.angle_alpha   90.00
_cell.angle_beta   90.00
_cell.angle_gamma   90.00
#
_symmetry.space_group_name_H-M   'P 1'
#
loop_
_entity.id
_entity.type
_entity.pdbx_description
1 polymer ?
#
loop_
_entity_poly.entity_id
_entity_poly.type
_entity_poly.pdbx_seq_one_letter_code
_entity_poly.pdbx_strand_id
1 'polypeptide(L)'
;AHALESDVKNDLLELACMCKTVVCCRVTPLQKAQVVELVKKYRNAVTLAIGDGANDVSMIKSAHIGVGISGQEGLQAVLASDYSFAQFRYLQRLLLVHGRWSYVRMCKFLCYFFYKNFAFTLVHFWFGFFCGFSAQ
;
A
#
# COMPACT_ATOMS: atom_id res chain seq x y z
N ALA A 1 -2.93 -20.14 19.13
CA ALA A 1 -3.14 -18.83 18.47
C ALA A 1 -3.28 -17.71 19.51
N HIS A 2 -2.41 -17.68 20.52
CA HIS A 2 -2.49 -16.72 21.64
C HIS A 2 -1.65 -15.45 21.42
N ALA A 3 -0.62 -15.50 20.56
CA ALA A 3 0.29 -14.36 20.35
C ALA A 3 -0.32 -13.17 19.58
N LEU A 4 -1.54 -13.32 19.05
CA LEU A 4 -2.29 -12.24 18.38
C LEU A 4 -3.35 -11.58 19.30
N GLU A 5 -3.50 -12.08 20.53
CA GLU A 5 -4.34 -11.47 21.56
C GLU A 5 -3.68 -10.19 22.09
N SER A 6 -4.49 -9.26 22.60
CA SER A 6 -4.11 -7.86 22.90
C SER A 6 -2.83 -7.71 23.72
N ASP A 7 -2.61 -8.63 24.65
CA ASP A 7 -1.62 -8.47 25.70
C ASP A 7 -0.20 -8.81 25.22
N VAL A 8 -0.07 -9.64 24.17
CA VAL A 8 1.23 -10.14 23.65
C VAL A 8 1.49 -9.67 22.21
N LYS A 9 0.53 -8.96 21.60
CA LYS A 9 0.58 -8.56 20.19
C LYS A 9 1.74 -7.60 19.89
N ASN A 10 2.03 -6.69 20.81
CA ASN A 10 3.12 -5.71 20.66
C ASN A 10 4.49 -6.40 20.78
N ASP A 11 4.65 -7.31 21.74
CA ASP A 11 5.89 -8.07 21.94
C ASP A 11 6.20 -8.94 20.73
N LEU A 12 5.18 -9.60 20.17
CA LEU A 12 5.31 -10.36 18.93
C LEU A 12 5.79 -9.47 17.78
N LEU A 13 5.20 -8.27 17.64
CA LEU A 13 5.58 -7.34 16.58
C LEU A 13 7.02 -6.87 16.75
N GLU A 14 7.43 -6.51 17.97
CA GLU A 14 8.78 -6.06 18.25
C GLU A 14 9.80 -7.15 17.93
N LEU A 15 9.56 -8.37 18.39
CA LEU A 15 10.39 -9.53 18.08
C LEU A 15 10.43 -9.83 16.58
N ALA A 16 9.28 -9.81 15.90
CA ALA A 16 9.19 -10.04 14.46
C ALA A 16 10.01 -9.02 13.66
N CYS A 17 10.15 -7.80 14.15
CA CYS A 17 10.90 -6.75 13.47
C CYS A 17 12.40 -6.75 13.78
N MET A 18 12.81 -7.37 14.89
CA MET A 18 14.23 -7.66 15.15
C MET A 18 14.72 -8.82 14.25
N CYS A 19 13.83 -9.72 13.87
CA CYS A 19 14.13 -10.83 12.97
C CYS A 19 14.29 -10.36 11.52
N LYS A 20 15.28 -10.91 10.81
CA LYS A 20 15.46 -10.68 9.35
C LYS A 20 14.36 -11.34 8.52
N THR A 21 13.79 -12.43 9.02
CA THR A 21 12.77 -13.21 8.31
C THR A 21 11.85 -13.86 9.34
N VAL A 22 10.55 -13.86 9.05
CA VAL A 22 9.52 -14.47 9.89
C VAL A 22 8.72 -15.42 9.03
N VAL A 23 8.50 -16.64 9.52
CA VAL A 23 7.72 -17.67 8.84
C VAL A 23 6.55 -18.06 9.75
N CYS A 24 5.34 -17.84 9.28
CA CYS A 24 4.12 -18.20 10.00
C CYS A 24 3.56 -19.53 9.45
N CYS A 25 3.44 -20.54 10.30
CA CYS A 25 3.01 -21.88 9.92
C CYS A 25 1.56 -22.16 10.35
N ARG A 26 0.82 -22.93 9.53
CA ARG A 26 -0.58 -23.36 9.80
C ARG A 26 -1.50 -22.20 10.23
N VAL A 27 -1.47 -21.13 9.45
CA VAL A 27 -2.19 -19.88 9.71
C VAL A 27 -3.55 -19.90 9.03
N THR A 28 -4.61 -19.53 9.74
CA THR A 28 -5.94 -19.39 9.13
C THR A 28 -6.02 -18.13 8.24
N PRO A 29 -6.92 -18.06 7.24
CA PRO A 29 -7.08 -16.87 6.40
C PRO A 29 -7.30 -15.57 7.21
N LEU A 30 -8.02 -15.66 8.32
CA LEU A 30 -8.24 -14.54 9.23
C LEU A 30 -6.94 -14.10 9.92
N GLN A 31 -6.14 -15.05 10.42
CA GLN A 31 -4.87 -14.76 11.08
C GLN A 31 -3.85 -14.15 10.11
N LYS A 32 -3.82 -14.57 8.84
CA LYS A 32 -2.97 -13.94 7.82
C LYS A 32 -3.28 -12.45 7.70
N ALA A 33 -4.56 -12.09 7.60
CA ALA A 33 -5.01 -10.71 7.53
C ALA A 33 -4.66 -9.92 8.81
N GLN A 34 -4.86 -10.50 9.99
CA GLN A 34 -4.53 -9.87 11.28
C GLN A 34 -3.04 -9.54 11.42
N VAL A 35 -2.15 -10.41 10.93
CA VAL A 35 -0.70 -10.17 10.92
C VAL A 35 -0.36 -8.98 10.01
N VAL A 36 -0.92 -8.94 8.79
CA VAL A 36 -0.69 -7.82 7.86
C VAL A 36 -1.21 -6.50 8.43
N GLU A 37 -2.40 -6.52 9.04
CA GLU A 37 -2.99 -5.34 9.67
C GLU A 37 -2.18 -4.85 10.87
N LEU A 38 -1.65 -5.77 11.68
CA LEU A 38 -0.75 -5.44 12.78
C LEU A 38 0.51 -4.72 12.26
N VAL A 39 1.19 -5.26 11.26
CA VAL A 39 2.39 -4.60 10.71
C VAL A 39 2.05 -3.25 10.08
N LYS A 40 0.94 -3.18 9.33
CA LYS A 40 0.43 -1.97 8.69
C LYS A 40 0.17 -0.84 9.69
N LYS A 41 -0.47 -1.14 10.83
CA LYS A 41 -0.84 -0.14 11.84
C LYS A 41 0.35 0.44 12.58
N TYR A 42 1.38 -0.36 12.88
CA TYR A 42 2.43 0.04 13.81
C TYR A 42 3.77 0.40 13.16
N ARG A 43 4.05 -0.03 11.92
CA ARG A 43 5.36 0.22 11.27
C ARG A 43 5.38 1.38 10.28
N ASN A 44 4.26 2.09 10.08
CA ASN A 44 4.12 3.19 9.12
C ASN A 44 4.82 2.93 7.77
N ALA A 45 4.68 1.68 7.29
CA ALA A 45 5.34 1.19 6.10
C ALA A 45 4.28 0.68 5.12
N VAL A 46 4.57 0.84 3.82
CA VAL A 46 3.72 0.28 2.77
C VAL A 46 3.87 -1.24 2.78
N THR A 47 2.76 -1.92 3.06
CA THR A 47 2.68 -3.39 3.11
C THR A 47 2.15 -3.92 1.79
N LEU A 48 2.77 -4.99 1.30
CA LEU A 48 2.36 -5.68 0.08
C LEU A 48 2.06 -7.14 0.41
N ALA A 49 0.91 -7.64 -0.04
CA ALA A 49 0.52 -9.03 0.12
C ALA A 49 0.32 -9.69 -1.25
N ILE A 50 0.82 -10.92 -1.38
CA ILE A 50 0.71 -11.74 -2.59
C ILE A 50 0.03 -13.05 -2.23
N GLY A 51 -0.88 -13.51 -3.09
CA GLY A 51 -1.48 -14.84 -2.98
C GLY A 51 -2.13 -15.28 -4.29
N ASP A 52 -2.44 -16.56 -4.39
CA ASP A 52 -3.06 -17.22 -5.55
C ASP A 52 -4.45 -17.79 -5.23
N GLY A 53 -4.66 -18.22 -3.98
CA GLY A 53 -5.90 -18.88 -3.56
C GLY A 53 -6.93 -17.96 -2.87
N ALA A 54 -8.14 -18.50 -2.69
CA ALA A 54 -9.22 -17.84 -1.94
C ALA A 54 -8.83 -17.56 -0.47
N ASN A 55 -7.93 -18.38 0.09
CA ASN A 55 -7.41 -18.25 1.45
C ASN A 55 -6.58 -16.99 1.67
N ASP A 56 -6.09 -16.37 0.60
CA ASP A 56 -5.24 -15.17 0.67
C ASP A 56 -6.02 -13.89 0.38
N VAL A 57 -7.29 -13.98 -0.03
CA VAL A 57 -8.13 -12.82 -0.36
C VAL A 57 -8.24 -11.84 0.81
N SER A 58 -8.41 -12.32 2.03
CA SER A 58 -8.43 -11.48 3.24
C SER A 58 -7.10 -10.78 3.46
N MET A 59 -5.98 -11.50 3.30
CA MET A 59 -4.63 -10.97 3.45
C MET A 59 -4.32 -9.90 2.40
N ILE A 60 -4.67 -10.16 1.13
CA ILE A 60 -4.50 -9.26 -0.02
C ILE A 60 -5.25 -7.95 0.21
N LYS A 61 -6.52 -8.03 0.65
CA LYS A 61 -7.35 -6.85 0.92
C LYS A 61 -6.89 -6.01 2.12
N SER A 62 -6.30 -6.65 3.13
CA SER A 62 -5.80 -5.94 4.32
C SER A 62 -4.52 -5.14 4.07
N ALA A 63 -3.71 -5.53 3.08
CA ALA A 63 -2.47 -4.85 2.71
C ALA A 63 -2.71 -3.44 2.12
N HIS A 64 -1.64 -2.69 1.86
CA HIS A 64 -1.76 -1.45 1.06
C HIS A 64 -1.76 -1.73 -0.43
N ILE A 65 -1.03 -2.76 -0.84
CA ILE A 65 -0.94 -3.22 -2.22
C ILE A 65 -1.21 -4.71 -2.24
N GLY A 66 -2.31 -5.11 -2.86
CA GLY A 66 -2.70 -6.49 -3.06
C GLY A 66 -2.25 -7.01 -4.42
N VAL A 67 -1.63 -8.18 -4.45
CA VAL A 67 -1.15 -8.80 -5.69
C VAL A 67 -1.68 -10.23 -5.82
N GLY A 68 -2.38 -10.51 -6.91
CA GLY A 68 -2.92 -11.83 -7.22
C GLY A 68 -2.05 -12.59 -8.20
N ILE A 69 -1.65 -13.81 -7.85
CA ILE A 69 -1.01 -14.73 -8.80
C ILE A 69 -2.10 -15.50 -9.54
N SER A 70 -2.09 -15.41 -10.87
CA SER A 70 -3.00 -16.20 -11.72
C SER A 70 -2.51 -17.65 -11.76
N GLY A 71 -3.22 -18.53 -11.06
CA GLY A 71 -2.89 -19.95 -10.92
C GLY A 71 -4.09 -20.86 -11.18
N GLN A 72 -3.88 -22.17 -11.01
CA GLN A 72 -4.90 -23.21 -11.22
C GLN A 72 -5.91 -23.32 -10.05
N GLU A 73 -5.60 -22.74 -8.89
CA GLU A 73 -6.45 -22.81 -7.69
C GLU A 73 -7.67 -21.87 -7.72
N GLY A 74 -7.83 -21.11 -8.81
CA GLY A 74 -8.99 -20.26 -9.06
C GLY A 74 -8.66 -18.78 -9.21
N LEU A 75 -9.64 -18.00 -9.66
CA LEU A 75 -9.47 -16.56 -9.97
C LEU A 75 -9.75 -15.63 -8.80
N GLN A 76 -10.04 -16.16 -7.61
CA GLN A 76 -10.54 -15.37 -6.47
C GLN A 76 -9.49 -14.37 -5.96
N ALA A 77 -8.22 -14.78 -5.84
CA ALA A 77 -7.14 -13.86 -5.44
C ALA A 77 -6.89 -12.78 -6.48
N VAL A 78 -6.94 -13.13 -7.77
CA VAL A 78 -6.77 -12.21 -8.90
C VAL A 78 -7.85 -11.14 -8.90
N LEU A 79 -9.12 -11.53 -8.76
CA LEU A 79 -10.26 -10.60 -8.74
C LEU A 79 -10.25 -9.67 -7.51
N ALA A 80 -9.65 -10.11 -6.41
CA ALA A 80 -9.55 -9.34 -5.18
C ALA A 80 -8.29 -8.46 -5.09
N SER A 81 -7.38 -8.54 -6.06
CA SER A 81 -6.07 -7.89 -6.03
C SER A 81 -6.02 -6.60 -6.86
N ASP A 82 -5.14 -5.67 -6.49
CA ASP A 82 -4.89 -4.43 -7.24
C ASP A 82 -4.08 -4.69 -8.52
N TYR A 83 -3.12 -5.62 -8.42
CA TYR A 83 -2.30 -6.07 -9.55
C TYR A 83 -2.38 -7.58 -9.67
N SER A 84 -2.42 -8.10 -10.89
CA SER A 84 -2.36 -9.54 -11.12
C SER A 84 -1.35 -9.92 -12.20
N PHE A 85 -0.67 -11.03 -12.00
CA PHE A 85 0.26 -11.60 -12.97
C PHE A 85 0.45 -13.11 -12.73
N ALA A 86 0.93 -13.84 -13.75
CA ALA A 86 0.96 -15.30 -13.69
C ALA A 86 2.08 -15.89 -12.81
N GLN A 87 3.19 -15.18 -12.60
CA GLN A 87 4.38 -15.74 -11.94
C GLN A 87 5.04 -14.75 -10.99
N PHE A 88 5.49 -15.24 -9.84
CA PHE A 88 6.14 -14.42 -8.80
C PHE A 88 7.33 -13.60 -9.30
N ARG A 89 8.10 -14.10 -10.29
CA ARG A 89 9.26 -13.38 -10.87
C ARG A 89 8.92 -11.99 -11.42
N TYR A 90 7.66 -11.76 -11.83
CA TYR A 90 7.23 -10.47 -12.36
C TYR A 90 7.08 -9.40 -11.28
N LEU A 91 7.00 -9.79 -9.99
CA LEU A 91 6.99 -8.87 -8.87
C LEU A 91 8.22 -7.95 -8.86
N GLN A 92 9.39 -8.50 -9.16
CA GLN A 92 10.64 -7.72 -9.20
C GLN A 92 10.53 -6.57 -10.21
N ARG A 93 10.00 -6.84 -11.42
CA ARG A 93 9.81 -5.81 -12.45
C ARG A 93 8.69 -4.84 -12.09
N LEU A 94 7.62 -5.30 -11.45
CA LEU A 94 6.55 -4.45 -10.97
C LEU A 94 7.10 -3.43 -9.96
N LEU A 95 7.84 -3.86 -8.94
CA LEU A 95 8.33 -2.97 -7.89
C LEU A 95 9.50 -2.10 -8.33
N LEU A 96 10.55 -2.69 -8.90
CA LEU A 96 11.80 -1.98 -9.15
C LEU A 96 11.74 -1.06 -10.38
N VAL A 97 10.91 -1.38 -11.36
CA VAL A 97 10.74 -0.55 -12.57
C VAL A 97 9.48 0.29 -12.44
N HIS A 98 8.31 -0.36 -12.42
CA HIS A 98 7.03 0.36 -12.51
C HIS A 98 6.73 1.14 -11.22
N GLY A 99 6.96 0.54 -10.06
CA GLY A 99 6.77 1.16 -8.76
C GLY A 99 7.64 2.40 -8.60
N ARG A 100 8.97 2.27 -8.83
CA ARG A 100 9.91 3.40 -8.75
C ARG A 100 9.58 4.51 -9.75
N TRP A 101 9.29 4.18 -11.01
CA TRP A 101 8.95 5.19 -12.03
C TRP A 101 7.62 5.88 -11.73
N SER A 102 6.61 5.14 -11.29
CA SER A 102 5.32 5.69 -10.89
C SER A 102 5.48 6.66 -9.72
N TYR A 103 6.22 6.25 -8.69
CA TYR A 103 6.49 7.08 -7.52
C TYR A 103 7.15 8.41 -7.89
N VAL A 104 8.27 8.37 -8.63
CA VAL A 104 8.99 9.60 -9.04
C VAL A 104 8.14 10.51 -9.92
N ARG A 105 7.37 9.94 -10.85
CA ARG A 105 6.46 10.72 -11.71
C ARG A 105 5.36 11.39 -10.90
N MET A 106 4.73 10.67 -9.97
CA MET A 106 3.66 11.21 -9.13
C MET A 106 4.18 12.35 -8.24
N CYS A 107 5.34 12.19 -7.61
CA CYS A 107 5.95 13.26 -6.81
C CYS A 107 6.19 14.53 -7.63
N LYS A 108 6.81 14.39 -8.82
CA LYS A 108 7.05 15.55 -9.72
C LYS A 108 5.75 16.20 -10.17
N PHE A 109 4.76 15.39 -10.54
CA PHE A 109 3.45 15.87 -10.96
C PHE A 109 2.77 16.67 -9.85
N LEU A 110 2.73 16.16 -8.62
CA LEU A 110 2.11 16.85 -7.48
C LEU A 110 2.82 18.17 -7.15
N CYS A 111 4.15 18.20 -7.09
CA CYS A 111 4.90 19.44 -6.87
C CYS A 111 4.62 20.49 -7.95
N TYR A 112 4.60 20.07 -9.22
CA TYR A 112 4.30 20.95 -10.34
C TYR A 112 2.83 21.42 -10.31
N PHE A 113 1.90 20.54 -9.95
CA PHE A 113 0.49 20.87 -9.83
C PHE A 113 0.28 21.97 -8.78
N PHE A 114 0.87 21.83 -7.59
CA PHE A 114 0.78 22.89 -6.58
C PHE A 114 1.43 24.18 -7.07
N TYR A 115 2.65 24.11 -7.60
CA TYR A 115 3.35 25.29 -8.13
C TYR A 115 2.49 26.07 -9.14
N LYS A 116 1.94 25.39 -10.16
CA LYS A 116 1.13 26.01 -11.20
C LYS A 116 -0.12 26.68 -10.64
N ASN A 117 -0.83 26.00 -9.75
CA ASN A 117 -2.07 26.52 -9.18
C ASN A 117 -1.80 27.70 -8.25
N PHE A 118 -0.79 27.60 -7.38
CA PHE A 118 -0.42 28.73 -6.52
C PHE A 118 0.07 29.93 -7.32
N ALA A 119 0.93 29.73 -8.31
CA ALA A 119 1.41 30.82 -9.17
C ALA A 119 0.26 31.55 -9.86
N PHE A 120 -0.73 30.81 -10.38
CA PHE A 120 -1.91 31.40 -11.01
C PHE A 120 -2.79 32.16 -10.00
N THR A 121 -3.17 31.51 -8.90
CA THR A 121 -4.07 32.10 -7.90
C THR A 121 -3.46 33.30 -7.17
N LEU A 122 -2.15 33.29 -6.90
CA LEU A 122 -1.47 34.39 -6.22
C LEU A 122 -1.46 35.68 -7.03
N VAL A 123 -1.42 35.59 -8.37
CA VAL A 123 -1.52 36.77 -9.25
C VAL A 123 -2.88 37.43 -9.10
N HIS A 124 -3.97 36.65 -9.15
CA HIS A 124 -5.32 37.16 -8.95
C HIS A 124 -5.53 37.72 -7.52
N PHE A 125 -4.99 37.02 -6.52
CA PHE A 125 -5.02 37.49 -5.13
C PHE A 125 -4.33 38.85 -4.97
N TRP A 126 -3.15 39.02 -5.59
CA TRP A 126 -2.41 40.28 -5.55
C TRP A 126 -3.14 41.40 -6.30
N PHE A 127 -3.67 41.10 -7.49
CA PHE A 127 -4.48 42.03 -8.27
C PHE A 127 -5.74 42.48 -7.51
N GLY A 128 -6.33 41.59 -6.72
CA GLY A 128 -7.45 41.89 -5.82
C GLY A 128 -7.20 43.09 -4.91
N PHE A 129 -5.96 43.29 -4.41
CA PHE A 129 -5.65 44.47 -3.59
C PHE A 129 -5.71 45.78 -4.38
N PHE A 130 -5.34 45.78 -5.66
CA PHE A 130 -5.39 46.97 -6.51
C PHE A 130 -6.81 47.32 -6.95
N CYS A 131 -7.68 46.32 -7.09
CA CYS A 131 -9.07 46.50 -7.51
C CYS A 131 -10.07 46.55 -6.34
N GLY A 132 -9.59 46.61 -5.09
CA GLY A 132 -10.46 46.66 -3.90
C GLY A 132 -11.31 45.40 -3.71
N PHE A 133 -10.82 44.24 -4.14
CA PHE A 133 -11.52 42.95 -4.11
C PHE A 133 -12.85 42.92 -4.90
N SER A 134 -12.96 43.69 -5.98
CA SER A 134 -14.14 43.68 -6.87
C SER A 134 -14.39 42.34 -7.59
N ALA A 135 -13.51 41.35 -7.42
CA ALA A 135 -13.56 40.00 -8.01
C ALA A 135 -13.64 39.99 -9.56
N GLN A 136 -12.92 40.92 -10.19
CA GLN A 136 -12.83 41.09 -11.64
C GLN A 136 -11.87 40.10 -12.31
#